data_AF-A0A7S4JSE3-F1
#
_entry.id   AF-A0A7S4JSE3-F1
#
_cell.length_a   1.000
_cell.length_b   1.000
_cell.length_c   1.000
_cell.angle_alpha   90.00
_cell.angle_beta   90.00
_cell.angle_gamma   90.00
#
_symmetry.space_group_name_H-M   'P 1'
#
loop_
_entity.id
_entity.type
_entity.pdbx_description
1 polymer ?
#
loop_
_entity_poly.entity_id
_entity_poly.type
_entity_poly.pdbx_seq_one_letter_code
_entity_poly.pdbx_strand_id
1 'polypeptide(L)'
;MMLAFQGDDTKRLRKRRRGNAMHVTTRFVALSVQFYLLFSCNFQPAGAFSLTEWLGFGSSDPLSGVLDSSPATLTIMEISEMRVRDIKRRLSRHHGYGADELARMLDKKELINALSFEEHKARQKEAEDRRRFAIRRSITVALIVVIITTFWGLFAHVFEVAHVNFVVYTDKKKYEISRCWELRSKKGYLGVFLMFVVDMLSLWLTTSVILSWVMRSKYFFPVPHIPIRPAALLATTTGGAAGGGPLSHYGVNVGPMAVTWTLRFVHGRLEGWTGRALSNAQKWQRKKEKADAKKNETPEEKEARRAARAARKAETAARKAAAEAEEEARYAEWDRMRARAQPAEKGSNPSATQSG
;
A
#
# COMPACT_ATOMS: atom_id res chain seq x y z
N MET A 1 -30.86 -14.29 -31.73
CA MET A 1 -30.75 -13.03 -32.49
C MET A 1 -30.52 -11.85 -31.54
N MET A 2 -29.45 -11.90 -30.71
CA MET A 2 -29.22 -10.96 -29.61
C MET A 2 -27.71 -10.78 -29.32
N LEU A 3 -26.86 -10.79 -30.36
CA LEU A 3 -25.39 -10.72 -30.21
C LEU A 3 -24.72 -9.65 -31.11
N ALA A 4 -25.48 -8.80 -31.79
CA ALA A 4 -24.91 -7.83 -32.75
C ALA A 4 -24.77 -6.39 -32.23
N PHE A 5 -25.20 -6.07 -31.00
CA PHE A 5 -25.31 -4.68 -30.53
C PHE A 5 -24.17 -4.18 -29.63
N GLN A 6 -23.12 -4.97 -29.39
CA GLN A 6 -22.04 -4.61 -28.46
C GLN A 6 -20.76 -4.03 -29.12
N GLY A 7 -20.71 -3.99 -30.46
CA GLY A 7 -19.47 -3.66 -31.19
C GLY A 7 -19.16 -2.16 -31.34
N ASP A 8 -20.18 -1.30 -31.39
CA ASP A 8 -20.00 0.08 -31.91
C ASP A 8 -19.64 1.13 -30.84
N ASP A 9 -20.04 0.91 -29.58
CA ASP A 9 -19.74 1.85 -28.50
C ASP A 9 -18.25 1.86 -28.10
N THR A 10 -17.57 0.73 -28.27
CA THR A 10 -16.14 0.60 -27.90
C THR A 10 -15.23 1.41 -28.83
N LYS A 11 -15.59 1.57 -30.10
CA LYS A 11 -14.81 2.35 -31.09
C LYS A 11 -14.97 3.86 -30.88
N ARG A 12 -16.18 4.33 -30.53
CA ARG A 12 -16.41 5.77 -30.21
C ARG A 12 -15.70 6.20 -28.93
N LEU A 13 -15.64 5.33 -27.92
CA LEU A 13 -14.91 5.60 -26.67
C LEU A 13 -13.38 5.69 -26.87
N ARG A 14 -12.79 4.90 -27.79
CA ARG A 14 -11.36 4.98 -28.11
C ARG A 14 -10.96 6.28 -28.83
N LYS A 15 -11.82 6.81 -29.71
CA LYS A 15 -11.52 8.05 -30.45
C LYS A 15 -11.61 9.30 -29.56
N ARG A 16 -12.55 9.34 -28.60
CA ARG A 16 -12.62 10.43 -27.60
C ARG A 16 -11.42 10.43 -26.63
N ARG A 17 -10.85 9.27 -26.29
CA ARG A 17 -9.67 9.21 -25.39
C ARG A 17 -8.39 9.76 -26.01
N ARG A 18 -8.18 9.65 -27.34
CA ARG A 18 -6.97 10.17 -28.00
C ARG A 18 -6.93 11.71 -28.10
N GLY A 19 -8.07 12.37 -28.29
CA GLY A 19 -8.14 13.83 -28.35
C GLY A 19 -7.86 14.51 -26.99
N ASN A 20 -8.33 13.90 -25.90
CA ASN A 20 -8.06 14.43 -24.55
C ASN A 20 -6.62 14.21 -24.09
N ALA A 21 -5.96 13.13 -24.52
CA ALA A 21 -4.59 12.83 -24.08
C ALA A 21 -3.58 13.91 -24.52
N MET A 22 -3.67 14.42 -25.76
CA MET A 22 -2.78 15.48 -26.24
C MET A 22 -3.05 16.83 -25.55
N HIS A 23 -4.31 17.17 -25.27
CA HIS A 23 -4.61 18.40 -24.55
C HIS A 23 -4.17 18.36 -23.08
N VAL A 24 -4.16 17.18 -22.46
CA VAL A 24 -3.65 17.00 -21.09
C VAL A 24 -2.14 17.20 -21.05
N THR A 25 -1.37 16.62 -22.00
CA THR A 25 0.10 16.80 -22.02
C THR A 25 0.53 18.24 -22.27
N THR A 26 -0.13 18.97 -23.19
CA THR A 26 0.24 20.36 -23.48
C THR A 26 -0.15 21.32 -22.35
N ARG A 27 -1.31 21.09 -21.72
CA ARG A 27 -1.70 21.84 -20.51
C ARG A 27 -0.79 21.51 -19.32
N PHE A 28 -0.27 20.29 -19.25
CA PHE A 28 0.66 19.88 -18.20
C PHE A 28 2.02 20.57 -18.32
N VAL A 29 2.59 20.65 -19.53
CA VAL A 29 3.84 21.39 -19.75
C VAL A 29 3.65 22.87 -19.42
N ALA A 30 2.56 23.48 -19.90
CA ALA A 30 2.24 24.87 -19.59
C ALA A 30 2.05 25.11 -18.08
N LEU A 31 1.30 24.24 -17.39
CA LEU A 31 1.10 24.34 -15.94
C LEU A 31 2.37 24.04 -15.15
N SER A 32 3.26 23.16 -15.63
CA SER A 32 4.54 22.91 -14.98
C SER A 32 5.49 24.10 -15.11
N VAL A 33 5.54 24.75 -16.28
CA VAL A 33 6.32 25.99 -16.49
C VAL A 33 5.72 27.12 -15.67
N GLN A 34 4.39 27.23 -15.63
CA GLN A 34 3.71 28.26 -14.87
C GLN A 34 3.79 28.04 -13.35
N PHE A 35 3.75 26.79 -12.88
CA PHE A 35 4.03 26.43 -11.49
C PHE A 35 5.50 26.69 -11.15
N TYR A 36 6.44 26.40 -12.05
CA TYR A 36 7.86 26.70 -11.84
C TYR A 36 8.10 28.21 -11.76
N LEU A 37 7.46 29.01 -12.62
CA LEU A 37 7.54 30.47 -12.60
C LEU A 37 6.82 31.06 -11.38
N LEU A 38 5.66 30.53 -10.98
CA LEU A 38 4.94 30.98 -9.78
C LEU A 38 5.65 30.56 -8.49
N PHE A 39 6.25 29.37 -8.45
CA PHE A 39 7.07 28.91 -7.33
C PHE A 39 8.39 29.69 -7.24
N SER A 40 8.96 30.11 -8.38
CA SER A 40 10.19 30.92 -8.43
C SER A 40 9.93 32.41 -8.16
N CYS A 41 8.73 32.94 -8.43
CA CYS A 41 8.43 34.37 -8.31
C CYS A 41 7.46 34.75 -7.17
N ASN A 42 6.69 33.83 -6.58
CA ASN A 42 5.64 34.16 -5.60
C ASN A 42 5.65 33.30 -4.32
N PHE A 43 6.68 32.51 -4.04
CA PHE A 43 6.78 31.79 -2.76
C PHE A 43 7.24 32.70 -1.62
N GLN A 44 6.41 33.68 -1.27
CA GLN A 44 6.34 34.29 0.06
C GLN A 44 5.18 33.59 0.81
N PRO A 45 5.45 32.56 1.62
CA PRO A 45 4.40 31.72 2.19
C PRO A 45 3.72 32.42 3.37
N ALA A 46 2.58 33.07 3.12
CA ALA A 46 1.75 33.67 4.17
C ALA A 46 0.80 32.66 4.86
N GLY A 47 0.89 31.36 4.58
CA GLY A 47 -0.03 30.37 5.18
C GLY A 47 0.35 28.90 5.07
N ALA A 48 1.58 28.58 4.63
CA ALA A 48 2.08 27.21 4.67
C ALA A 48 2.57 26.88 6.09
N PHE A 49 1.62 26.66 6.99
CA PHE A 49 1.89 26.07 8.29
C PHE A 49 2.48 24.66 8.07
N SER A 50 3.73 24.50 8.52
CA SER A 50 4.34 23.25 8.97
C SER A 50 4.92 22.21 8.00
N LEU A 51 5.43 22.59 6.82
CA LEU A 51 6.45 21.78 6.13
C LEU A 51 7.85 22.40 6.28
N THR A 52 7.90 23.73 6.28
CA THR A 52 9.08 24.50 6.70
C THR A 52 9.35 24.32 8.19
N GLU A 53 8.35 24.47 9.06
CA GLU A 53 8.51 24.24 10.51
C GLU A 53 9.00 22.81 10.82
N TRP A 54 8.47 21.80 10.11
CA TRP A 54 8.89 20.40 10.25
C TRP A 54 10.31 20.11 9.74
N LEU A 55 10.75 20.80 8.67
CA LEU A 55 12.13 20.73 8.16
C LEU A 55 13.12 21.63 8.93
N GLY A 56 12.72 22.27 10.04
CA GLY A 56 13.57 23.20 10.79
C GLY A 56 13.80 24.55 10.10
N PHE A 57 12.88 24.95 9.22
CA PHE A 57 12.84 26.27 8.56
C PHE A 57 11.96 27.29 9.30
N GLY A 58 11.11 26.86 10.24
CA GLY A 58 10.36 27.74 11.13
C GLY A 58 11.25 28.26 12.26
N SER A 59 11.21 29.56 12.52
CA SER A 59 12.11 30.37 13.35
C SER A 59 12.13 30.08 14.85
N SER A 60 11.76 28.88 15.30
CA SER A 60 12.21 28.39 16.60
C SER A 60 13.50 27.65 16.33
N ASP A 61 14.63 28.37 16.39
CA ASP A 61 15.91 27.70 16.62
C ASP A 61 15.68 26.72 17.80
N PRO A 62 15.74 25.39 17.62
CA PRO A 62 15.84 24.50 18.77
C PRO A 62 17.16 24.75 19.53
N LEU A 63 18.04 25.57 18.94
CA LEU A 63 19.18 26.20 19.58
C LEU A 63 18.87 27.51 20.32
N SER A 64 17.76 28.21 20.14
CA SER A 64 17.49 29.49 20.83
C SER A 64 17.34 29.28 22.34
N GLY A 65 16.71 28.17 22.75
CA GLY A 65 16.64 27.79 24.17
C GLY A 65 17.98 27.37 24.79
N VAL A 66 19.01 27.10 23.97
CA VAL A 66 20.37 26.76 24.44
C VAL A 66 21.35 27.93 24.23
N LEU A 67 21.11 28.78 23.23
CA LEU A 67 21.90 29.97 22.88
C LEU A 67 21.58 31.18 23.73
N ASP A 68 20.43 31.23 24.43
CA ASP A 68 20.23 32.23 25.49
C ASP A 68 21.19 32.01 26.69
N SER A 69 21.96 30.92 26.70
CA SER A 69 23.09 30.74 27.62
C SER A 69 24.46 31.08 27.00
N SER A 70 24.55 31.32 25.69
CA SER A 70 25.80 31.78 25.09
C SER A 70 25.97 33.25 25.45
N PRO A 71 27.03 33.62 26.19
CA PRO A 71 27.23 34.99 26.63
C PRO A 71 27.30 35.89 25.39
N ALA A 72 26.47 36.94 25.35
CA ALA A 72 26.51 37.92 24.27
C ALA A 72 27.95 38.38 24.03
N THR A 73 28.49 38.12 22.82
CA THR A 73 29.87 38.49 22.48
C THR A 73 30.00 40.01 22.53
N LEU A 74 30.89 40.53 23.38
CA LEU A 74 31.04 41.97 23.56
C LEU A 74 31.75 42.60 22.35
N THR A 75 31.45 43.87 22.08
CA THR A 75 32.24 44.67 21.13
C THR A 75 33.53 45.18 21.78
N ILE A 76 34.54 45.53 20.98
CA ILE A 76 35.83 46.03 21.49
C ILE A 76 35.63 47.30 22.35
N MET A 77 34.66 48.15 21.99
CA MET A 77 34.31 49.35 22.76
C MET A 77 33.78 48.98 24.14
N GLU A 78 32.80 48.09 24.21
CA GLU A 78 32.26 47.60 25.49
C GLU A 78 33.34 46.95 26.36
N ILE A 79 34.25 46.15 25.77
CA ILE A 79 35.36 45.52 26.49
C ILE A 79 36.29 46.57 27.09
N SER A 80 36.58 47.66 26.36
CA SER A 80 37.46 48.73 26.81
C SER A 80 36.89 49.52 28.00
N GLU A 81 35.57 49.63 28.06
CA GLU A 81 34.84 50.29 29.15
C GLU A 81 34.77 49.43 30.42
N MET A 82 34.94 48.11 30.30
CA MET A 82 34.92 47.20 31.45
C MET A 82 36.07 47.45 32.44
N ARG A 83 35.80 47.14 33.73
CA ARG A 83 36.83 47.12 34.77
C ARG A 83 37.73 45.90 34.62
N VAL A 84 39.02 46.06 34.95
CA VAL A 84 40.05 45.00 34.86
C VAL A 84 39.63 43.71 35.57
N ARG A 85 38.97 43.84 36.74
CA ARG A 85 38.45 42.70 37.51
C ARG A 85 37.42 41.88 36.74
N ASP A 86 36.54 42.55 35.98
CA ASP A 86 35.47 41.89 35.24
C ASP A 86 36.00 41.24 33.96
N ILE A 87 36.98 41.88 33.32
CA ILE A 87 37.74 41.29 32.19
C ILE A 87 38.40 39.98 32.63
N LYS A 88 39.14 39.97 33.75
CA LYS A 88 39.80 38.75 34.28
C LYS A 88 38.79 37.65 34.64
N ARG A 89 37.66 38.00 35.27
CA ARG A 89 36.60 37.05 35.59
C ARG A 89 35.99 36.42 34.34
N ARG A 90 35.79 37.20 33.26
CA ARG A 90 35.22 36.71 32.01
C ARG A 90 36.20 35.80 31.26
N LEU A 91 37.48 36.19 31.16
CA LEU A 91 38.55 35.34 30.60
C LEU A 91 38.66 34.00 31.34
N SER A 92 38.61 34.00 32.67
CA SER A 92 38.68 32.76 33.46
C SER A 92 37.45 31.88 33.28
N ARG A 93 36.24 32.45 33.39
CA ARG A 93 34.99 31.68 33.40
C ARG A 93 34.53 31.20 32.03
N HIS A 94 34.70 32.03 31.00
CA HIS A 94 34.16 31.73 29.66
C HIS A 94 35.22 31.19 28.72
N HIS A 95 36.47 31.63 28.87
CA HIS A 95 37.57 31.26 27.96
C HIS A 95 38.59 30.31 28.61
N GLY A 96 38.44 30.00 29.91
CA GLY A 96 39.24 29.00 30.61
C GLY A 96 40.67 29.42 30.95
N TYR A 97 40.98 30.72 30.94
CA TYR A 97 42.32 31.20 31.27
C TYR A 97 42.68 30.87 32.72
N GLY A 98 43.88 30.32 32.91
CA GLY A 98 44.41 29.96 34.23
C GLY A 98 44.68 31.20 35.10
N ALA A 99 44.62 31.03 36.42
CA ALA A 99 44.92 32.11 37.35
C ALA A 99 46.35 32.66 37.15
N ASP A 100 47.30 31.79 36.80
CA ASP A 100 48.70 32.15 36.58
C ASP A 100 48.91 32.97 35.31
N GLU A 101 48.19 32.67 34.23
CA GLU A 101 48.23 33.44 32.98
C GLU A 101 47.60 34.83 33.16
N LEU A 102 46.49 34.90 33.91
CA LEU A 102 45.83 36.14 34.26
C LEU A 102 46.63 37.00 35.23
N ALA A 103 47.46 36.40 36.08
CA ALA A 103 48.36 37.11 36.99
C ALA A 103 49.54 37.75 36.24
N ARG A 104 50.02 37.11 35.17
CA ARG A 104 51.09 37.64 34.30
C ARG A 104 50.65 38.86 33.49
N MET A 105 49.38 38.94 33.12
CA MET A 105 48.80 40.11 32.44
C MET A 105 48.46 41.20 33.48
N LEU A 106 49.41 42.11 33.70
CA LEU A 106 49.29 43.22 34.65
C LEU A 106 48.58 44.44 34.03
N ASP A 107 48.81 44.68 32.74
CA ASP A 107 48.28 45.85 32.06
C ASP A 107 46.85 45.64 31.55
N LYS A 108 46.00 46.67 31.74
CA LYS A 108 44.61 46.67 31.22
C LYS A 108 44.59 46.47 29.69
N LYS A 109 45.61 46.98 28.98
CA LYS A 109 45.73 46.86 27.52
C LYS A 109 45.93 45.40 27.07
N GLU A 110 46.78 44.64 27.77
CA GLU A 110 47.02 43.23 27.45
C GLU A 110 45.76 42.38 27.69
N LEU A 111 45.04 42.64 28.78
CA LEU A 111 43.78 41.96 29.10
C LEU A 111 42.66 42.28 28.12
N ILE A 112 42.56 43.55 27.66
CA ILE A 112 41.62 43.93 26.60
C ILE A 112 41.98 43.18 25.31
N ASN A 113 43.26 43.16 24.94
CA ASN A 113 43.70 42.48 23.71
C ASN A 113 43.41 40.98 23.76
N ALA A 114 43.77 40.31 24.86
CA ALA A 114 43.50 38.89 25.07
C ALA A 114 42.00 38.56 25.02
N LEU A 115 41.15 39.33 25.74
CA LEU A 115 39.70 39.12 25.71
C LEU A 115 39.13 39.42 24.32
N SER A 116 39.61 40.45 23.63
CA SER A 116 39.15 40.78 22.27
C SER A 116 39.50 39.70 21.25
N PHE A 117 40.67 39.06 21.38
CA PHE A 117 41.09 37.97 20.52
C PHE A 117 40.20 36.73 20.69
N GLU A 118 39.90 36.33 21.93
CA GLU A 118 39.06 35.16 22.20
C GLU A 118 37.60 35.40 21.81
N GLU A 119 37.03 36.57 22.10
CA GLU A 119 35.67 36.93 21.68
C GLU A 119 35.57 36.99 20.15
N HIS A 120 36.60 37.49 19.46
CA HIS A 120 36.64 37.47 17.99
C HIS A 120 36.74 36.04 17.43
N LYS A 121 37.56 35.18 18.04
CA LYS A 121 37.69 33.76 17.67
C LYS A 121 36.38 33.00 17.90
N ALA A 122 35.70 33.25 19.01
CA ALA A 122 34.37 32.70 19.30
C ALA A 122 33.35 33.14 18.25
N ARG A 123 33.31 34.45 17.93
CA ARG A 123 32.43 35.00 16.89
C ARG A 123 32.70 34.41 15.51
N GLN A 124 33.97 34.21 15.14
CA GLN A 124 34.35 33.55 13.89
C GLN A 124 33.85 32.10 13.85
N LYS A 125 34.04 31.35 14.94
CA LYS A 125 33.56 29.97 15.04
C LYS A 125 32.04 29.87 14.91
N GLU A 126 31.29 30.74 15.59
CA GLU A 126 29.83 30.80 15.47
C GLU A 126 29.39 31.15 14.03
N ALA A 127 30.08 32.08 13.38
CA ALA A 127 29.79 32.43 11.99
C ALA A 127 30.07 31.26 11.03
N GLU A 128 31.16 30.51 11.25
CA GLU A 128 31.47 29.30 10.48
C GLU A 128 30.44 28.19 10.71
N ASP A 129 30.02 27.95 11.95
CA ASP A 129 29.01 26.94 12.27
C ASP A 129 27.67 27.29 11.62
N ARG A 130 27.23 28.57 11.71
CA ARG A 130 26.03 29.05 10.98
C ARG A 130 26.15 28.84 9.47
N ARG A 131 27.32 29.12 8.88
CA ARG A 131 27.58 28.85 7.45
C ARG A 131 27.50 27.36 7.14
N ARG A 132 28.09 26.49 7.96
CA ARG A 132 28.03 25.02 7.77
C ARG A 132 26.59 24.50 7.86
N PHE A 133 25.79 25.00 8.80
CA PHE A 133 24.37 24.65 8.89
C PHE A 133 23.59 25.14 7.66
N ALA A 134 23.80 26.38 7.22
CA ALA A 134 23.17 26.92 6.02
C ALA A 134 23.52 26.10 4.77
N ILE A 135 24.78 25.69 4.62
CA ILE A 135 25.25 24.84 3.52
C ILE A 135 24.61 23.43 3.58
N ARG A 136 24.60 22.79 4.75
CA ARG A 136 23.95 21.46 4.90
C ARG A 136 22.46 21.52 4.56
N ARG A 137 21.79 22.60 4.96
CA ARG A 137 20.37 22.85 4.68
C ARG A 137 20.14 23.10 3.18
N SER A 138 20.96 23.93 2.53
CA SER A 138 20.84 24.18 1.09
C SER A 138 21.08 22.91 0.27
N ILE A 139 22.07 22.11 0.65
CA ILE A 139 22.33 20.79 0.04
C ILE A 139 21.13 19.86 0.19
N THR A 140 20.54 19.79 1.39
CA THR A 140 19.37 18.92 1.65
C THR A 140 18.16 19.32 0.80
N VAL A 141 17.87 20.62 0.72
CA VAL A 141 16.76 21.14 -0.12
C VAL A 141 17.02 20.86 -1.59
N ALA A 142 18.24 21.15 -2.07
CA ALA A 142 18.60 20.87 -3.46
C ALA A 142 18.42 19.38 -3.79
N LEU A 143 18.82 18.48 -2.89
CA LEU A 143 18.65 17.04 -3.06
C LEU A 143 17.17 16.64 -3.12
N ILE A 144 16.33 17.19 -2.24
CA ILE A 144 14.87 16.96 -2.28
C ILE A 144 14.27 17.44 -3.60
N VAL A 145 14.64 18.63 -4.09
CA VAL A 145 14.17 19.17 -5.37
C VAL A 145 14.60 18.28 -6.53
N VAL A 146 15.85 17.80 -6.53
CA VAL A 146 16.35 16.87 -7.55
C VAL A 146 15.57 15.56 -7.50
N ILE A 147 15.30 14.98 -6.33
CA ILE A 147 14.47 13.78 -6.21
C ILE A 147 13.06 14.05 -6.76
N ILE A 148 12.40 15.13 -6.36
CA ILE A 148 11.03 15.42 -6.81
C ILE A 148 10.97 15.58 -8.34
N THR A 149 11.92 16.31 -8.93
CA THR A 149 11.97 16.57 -10.37
C THR A 149 12.33 15.34 -11.18
N THR A 150 13.31 14.55 -10.75
CA THR A 150 13.72 13.31 -11.44
C THR A 150 12.68 12.20 -11.33
N PHE A 151 12.03 12.06 -10.17
CA PHE A 151 11.01 11.03 -9.94
C PHE A 151 9.58 11.51 -10.26
N TRP A 152 9.40 12.72 -10.77
CA TRP A 152 8.07 13.29 -11.05
C TRP A 152 7.22 12.40 -11.96
N GLY A 153 7.80 11.88 -13.04
CA GLY A 153 7.10 10.97 -13.96
C GLY A 153 6.67 9.67 -13.29
N LEU A 154 7.48 9.15 -12.36
CA LEU A 154 7.15 7.95 -11.58
C LEU A 154 6.02 8.24 -10.59
N PHE A 155 6.05 9.39 -9.90
CA PHE A 155 4.96 9.82 -9.03
C PHE A 155 3.65 10.03 -9.81
N ALA A 156 3.70 10.66 -10.99
CA ALA A 156 2.53 10.84 -11.85
C ALA A 156 1.95 9.49 -12.28
N HIS A 157 2.79 8.56 -12.73
CA HIS A 157 2.33 7.22 -13.12
C HIS A 157 1.75 6.44 -11.92
N VAL A 158 2.41 6.46 -10.76
CA VAL A 158 1.90 5.82 -9.53
C VAL A 158 0.58 6.45 -9.12
N PHE A 159 0.44 7.78 -9.21
CA PHE A 159 -0.79 8.50 -8.90
C PHE A 159 -1.92 8.14 -9.88
N GLU A 160 -1.65 8.08 -11.18
CA GLU A 160 -2.63 7.65 -12.18
C GLU A 160 -3.09 6.22 -11.94
N VAL A 161 -2.17 5.29 -11.70
CA VAL A 161 -2.49 3.90 -11.38
C VAL A 161 -3.28 3.81 -10.07
N ALA A 162 -2.86 4.54 -9.04
CA ALA A 162 -3.57 4.59 -7.76
C ALA A 162 -4.98 5.18 -7.93
N HIS A 163 -5.14 6.25 -8.69
CA HIS A 163 -6.43 6.88 -8.97
C HIS A 163 -7.35 5.95 -9.77
N VAL A 164 -6.86 5.30 -10.83
CA VAL A 164 -7.64 4.33 -11.60
C VAL A 164 -8.06 3.16 -10.72
N ASN A 165 -7.14 2.62 -9.92
CA ASN A 165 -7.43 1.50 -9.03
C ASN A 165 -8.43 1.92 -7.92
N PHE A 166 -8.32 3.16 -7.42
CA PHE A 166 -9.27 3.74 -6.49
C PHE A 166 -10.66 3.87 -7.10
N VAL A 167 -10.78 4.42 -8.32
CA VAL A 167 -12.07 4.53 -9.03
C VAL A 167 -12.68 3.15 -9.24
N VAL A 168 -11.92 2.20 -9.78
CA VAL A 168 -12.37 0.81 -10.00
C VAL A 168 -12.82 0.16 -8.69
N TYR A 169 -12.07 0.38 -7.61
CA TYR A 169 -12.40 -0.12 -6.28
C TYR A 169 -13.70 0.50 -5.75
N THR A 170 -13.86 1.83 -5.85
CA THR A 170 -15.08 2.53 -5.41
C THR A 170 -16.31 2.10 -6.21
N ASP A 171 -16.17 1.90 -7.52
CA ASP A 171 -17.26 1.43 -8.38
C ASP A 171 -17.65 -0.01 -8.03
N LYS A 172 -16.67 -0.89 -7.80
CA LYS A 172 -16.92 -2.27 -7.34
C LYS A 172 -17.66 -2.27 -6.00
N LYS A 173 -17.22 -1.48 -5.02
CA LYS A 173 -17.88 -1.39 -3.71
C LYS A 173 -19.28 -0.77 -3.81
N LYS A 174 -19.47 0.24 -4.65
CA LYS A 174 -20.80 0.83 -4.92
C LYS A 174 -21.75 -0.20 -5.52
N TYR A 175 -21.28 -1.01 -6.46
CA TYR A 175 -22.06 -2.11 -7.05
C TYR A 175 -22.43 -3.18 -6.02
N GLU A 176 -21.47 -3.60 -5.17
CA GLU A 176 -21.73 -4.55 -4.08
C GLU A 176 -22.76 -4.02 -3.08
N ILE A 177 -22.67 -2.75 -2.69
CA ILE A 177 -23.62 -2.09 -1.79
C ILE A 177 -25.01 -2.00 -2.43
N SER A 178 -25.09 -1.57 -3.70
CA SER A 178 -26.34 -1.49 -4.45
C SER A 178 -27.03 -2.86 -4.51
N ARG A 179 -26.27 -3.92 -4.79
CA ARG A 179 -26.78 -5.29 -4.82
C ARG A 179 -27.21 -5.79 -3.44
N CYS A 180 -26.53 -5.40 -2.36
CA CYS A 180 -26.99 -5.68 -1.00
C CYS A 180 -28.34 -5.00 -0.71
N TRP A 181 -28.55 -3.80 -1.25
CA TRP A 181 -29.78 -3.04 -1.10
C TRP A 181 -30.96 -3.68 -1.82
N GLU A 182 -30.76 -4.05 -3.09
CA GLU A 182 -31.75 -4.75 -3.90
C GLU A 182 -32.20 -6.07 -3.24
N LEU A 183 -31.24 -6.85 -2.73
CA LEU A 183 -31.52 -8.14 -2.07
C LEU A 183 -32.03 -7.99 -0.63
N ARG A 184 -32.03 -6.77 -0.05
CA ARG A 184 -32.33 -6.46 1.36
C ARG A 184 -31.64 -7.39 2.37
N SER A 185 -30.41 -7.84 2.06
CA SER A 185 -29.70 -8.84 2.88
C SER A 185 -28.86 -8.17 3.97
N LYS A 186 -29.34 -8.18 5.23
CA LYS A 186 -28.59 -7.65 6.39
C LYS A 186 -27.19 -8.27 6.53
N LYS A 187 -27.06 -9.58 6.25
CA LYS A 187 -25.76 -10.30 6.30
C LYS A 187 -24.80 -9.82 5.21
N GLY A 188 -25.31 -9.50 4.01
CA GLY A 188 -24.52 -8.93 2.93
C GLY A 188 -23.95 -7.57 3.30
N TYR A 189 -24.78 -6.69 3.87
CA TYR A 189 -24.35 -5.38 4.36
C TYR A 189 -23.26 -5.47 5.42
N LEU A 190 -23.43 -6.35 6.42
CA LEU A 190 -22.41 -6.55 7.46
C LEU A 190 -21.08 -7.03 6.85
N GLY A 191 -21.13 -7.91 5.86
CA GLY A 191 -19.94 -8.40 5.17
C GLY A 191 -19.21 -7.31 4.38
N VAL A 192 -19.95 -6.49 3.62
CA VAL A 192 -19.36 -5.36 2.88
C VAL A 192 -18.78 -4.31 3.83
N PHE A 193 -19.45 -4.03 4.96
CA PHE A 193 -18.95 -3.12 5.99
C PHE A 193 -17.66 -3.65 6.65
N LEU A 194 -17.61 -4.93 7.02
CA LEU A 194 -16.41 -5.53 7.59
C LEU A 194 -15.23 -5.52 6.62
N MET A 195 -15.47 -5.76 5.33
CA MET A 195 -14.42 -5.59 4.30
C MET A 195 -13.90 -4.16 4.31
N PHE A 196 -14.78 -3.15 4.30
CA PHE A 196 -14.38 -1.75 4.30
C PHE A 196 -13.49 -1.41 5.52
N VAL A 197 -13.82 -1.93 6.70
CA VAL A 197 -13.00 -1.76 7.91
C VAL A 197 -11.61 -2.40 7.74
N VAL A 198 -11.54 -3.63 7.22
CA VAL A 198 -10.27 -4.31 6.96
C VAL A 198 -9.42 -3.57 5.92
N ASP A 199 -10.05 -3.03 4.87
CA ASP A 199 -9.37 -2.25 3.84
C ASP A 199 -8.82 -0.93 4.40
N MET A 200 -9.58 -0.24 5.26
CA MET A 200 -9.10 0.95 5.98
C MET A 200 -7.95 0.63 6.94
N LEU A 201 -8.01 -0.49 7.66
CA LEU A 201 -6.91 -0.94 8.54
C LEU A 201 -5.66 -1.29 7.73
N SER A 202 -5.81 -1.94 6.57
CA SER A 202 -4.69 -2.25 5.68
C SER A 202 -4.05 -0.99 5.11
N LEU A 203 -4.86 -0.01 4.71
CA LEU A 203 -4.38 1.30 4.26
C LEU A 203 -3.65 2.02 5.38
N TRP A 204 -4.26 2.08 6.57
CA TRP A 204 -3.66 2.68 7.77
C TRP A 204 -2.30 2.07 8.11
N LEU A 205 -2.20 0.73 8.07
CA LEU A 205 -0.95 0.02 8.34
C LEU A 205 0.11 0.34 7.30
N THR A 206 -0.25 0.38 6.01
CA THR A 206 0.68 0.72 4.93
C THR A 206 1.20 2.14 5.09
N THR A 207 0.31 3.11 5.36
CA THR A 207 0.69 4.49 5.64
C THR A 207 1.58 4.59 6.87
N SER A 208 1.27 3.85 7.94
CA SER A 208 2.08 3.84 9.17
C SER A 208 3.49 3.28 8.93
N VAL A 209 3.62 2.21 8.12
CA VAL A 209 4.93 1.64 7.78
C VAL A 209 5.74 2.64 6.95
N ILE A 210 5.15 3.25 5.92
CA ILE A 210 5.84 4.25 5.10
C ILE A 210 6.26 5.45 5.97
N LEU A 211 5.36 5.94 6.82
CA LEU A 211 5.63 7.10 7.65
C LEU A 211 6.66 6.79 8.75
N SER A 212 6.76 5.55 9.22
CA SER A 212 7.82 5.11 10.16
C SER A 212 9.23 5.17 9.56
N TRP A 213 9.36 5.14 8.23
CA TRP A 213 10.65 5.28 7.56
C TRP A 213 11.12 6.74 7.54
N VAL A 214 10.16 7.67 7.52
CA VAL A 214 10.41 9.11 7.46
C VAL A 214 10.47 9.72 8.87
N MET A 215 9.67 9.19 9.80
CA MET A 215 9.47 9.75 11.12
C MET A 215 9.70 8.69 12.20
N ARG A 216 10.57 8.99 13.17
CA ARG A 216 10.70 8.21 14.42
C ARG A 216 9.68 8.68 15.46
N SER A 217 8.40 8.69 15.11
CA SER A 217 7.34 9.12 16.04
C SER A 217 6.79 7.94 16.86
N LYS A 218 6.49 8.19 18.14
CA LYS A 218 5.86 7.23 19.07
C LYS A 218 4.38 6.98 18.77
N TYR A 219 3.77 7.74 17.85
CA TYR A 219 2.34 7.68 17.54
C TYR A 219 1.99 6.75 16.37
N PHE A 220 2.97 6.03 15.81
CA PHE A 220 2.68 5.04 14.77
C PHE A 220 2.02 3.80 15.35
N PHE A 221 1.25 3.10 14.50
CA PHE A 221 0.61 1.83 14.83
C PHE A 221 1.63 0.97 15.59
N PRO A 222 1.28 0.41 16.76
CA PRO A 222 2.20 -0.40 17.55
C PRO A 222 2.48 -1.70 16.81
N VAL A 223 3.40 -1.62 15.84
CA VAL A 223 3.88 -2.77 15.11
C VAL A 223 4.79 -3.51 16.08
N PRO A 224 4.47 -4.76 16.45
CA PRO A 224 5.36 -5.54 17.28
C PRO A 224 6.72 -5.64 16.56
N HIS A 225 7.74 -5.06 17.17
CA HIS A 225 9.10 -5.12 16.64
C HIS A 225 9.66 -6.49 17.01
N ILE A 226 9.47 -7.45 16.12
CA ILE A 226 10.04 -8.81 16.23
C ILE A 226 11.18 -8.87 15.21
N PRO A 227 12.39 -8.39 15.57
CA PRO A 227 13.52 -8.42 14.65
C PRO A 227 14.03 -9.86 14.58
N ILE A 228 13.80 -10.54 13.45
CA ILE A 228 14.54 -11.77 13.17
C ILE A 228 15.92 -11.33 12.68
N ARG A 229 16.93 -11.54 13.52
CA ARG A 229 18.33 -11.33 13.17
C ARG A 229 18.83 -12.58 12.45
N PRO A 230 19.19 -12.52 11.15
CA PRO A 230 19.72 -13.69 10.43
C PRO A 230 20.97 -14.26 11.12
N ALA A 231 21.77 -13.41 11.75
CA ALA A 231 22.92 -13.80 12.56
C ALA A 231 22.54 -14.73 13.74
N ALA A 232 21.35 -14.57 14.33
CA ALA A 232 20.88 -15.47 15.39
C ALA A 232 20.48 -16.84 14.84
N LEU A 233 19.92 -16.89 13.63
CA LEU A 233 19.57 -18.15 12.95
C LEU A 233 20.80 -18.91 12.43
N LEU A 234 21.86 -18.20 12.05
CA LEU A 234 23.12 -18.80 11.62
C LEU A 234 24.01 -19.20 12.80
N ALA A 235 24.01 -18.43 13.89
CA ALA A 235 24.74 -18.77 15.11
C ALA A 235 24.20 -20.06 15.77
N THR A 236 22.88 -20.27 15.74
CA THR A 236 22.27 -21.50 16.27
C THR A 236 22.57 -22.74 15.42
N THR A 237 22.84 -22.59 14.12
CA THR A 237 23.18 -23.73 13.23
C THR A 237 24.68 -24.01 13.16
N THR A 238 25.54 -23.03 13.42
CA THR A 238 27.00 -23.17 13.34
C THR A 238 27.69 -23.31 14.70
N GLY A 239 26.95 -23.20 15.82
CA GLY A 239 27.50 -23.29 17.18
C GLY A 239 28.41 -22.12 17.57
N GLY A 240 28.53 -21.09 16.72
CA GLY A 240 29.33 -19.90 16.96
C GLY A 240 28.63 -18.90 17.87
N ALA A 241 29.40 -18.20 18.72
CA ALA A 241 28.88 -17.20 19.66
C ALA A 241 28.04 -16.13 18.93
N ALA A 242 26.76 -16.06 19.29
CA ALA A 242 25.81 -15.10 18.73
C ALA A 242 26.21 -13.67 19.12
N GLY A 243 26.75 -12.88 18.19
CA GLY A 243 26.78 -11.42 18.39
C GLY A 243 27.87 -10.60 17.69
N GLY A 244 28.94 -11.19 17.19
CA GLY A 244 30.12 -10.40 16.75
C GLY A 244 30.14 -9.93 15.29
N GLY A 245 29.27 -10.44 14.42
CA GLY A 245 29.37 -10.18 12.98
C GLY A 245 28.80 -8.83 12.52
N PRO A 246 29.26 -8.26 11.39
CA PRO A 246 28.72 -7.03 10.80
C PRO A 246 27.22 -7.10 10.45
N LEU A 247 26.66 -8.31 10.41
CA LEU A 247 25.23 -8.58 10.19
C LEU A 247 24.38 -8.48 11.47
N SER A 248 24.97 -8.28 12.65
CA SER A 248 24.25 -8.21 13.93
C SER A 248 23.30 -7.01 14.03
N HIS A 249 23.58 -5.94 13.27
CA HIS A 249 22.75 -4.74 13.19
C HIS A 249 21.61 -4.84 12.16
N TYR A 250 21.63 -5.84 11.28
CA TYR A 250 20.58 -6.06 10.29
C TYR A 250 19.51 -7.02 10.85
N GLY A 251 18.37 -6.48 11.26
CA GLY A 251 17.19 -7.25 11.64
C GLY A 251 16.06 -7.02 10.64
N VAL A 252 15.49 -8.09 10.08
CA VAL A 252 14.26 -7.96 9.28
C VAL A 252 13.08 -7.96 10.25
N ASN A 253 12.30 -6.89 10.25
CA ASN A 253 11.09 -6.83 11.06
C ASN A 253 9.96 -7.58 10.35
N VAL A 254 9.63 -8.76 10.86
CA VAL A 254 8.56 -9.62 10.31
C VAL A 254 7.17 -9.21 10.80
N GLY A 255 7.09 -8.33 11.81
CA GLY A 255 5.83 -7.86 12.38
C GLY A 255 4.85 -7.33 11.33
N PRO A 256 5.23 -6.32 10.51
CA PRO A 256 4.38 -5.83 9.43
C PRO A 256 3.97 -6.92 8.45
N MET A 257 4.88 -7.83 8.08
CA MET A 257 4.59 -8.91 7.15
C MET A 257 3.54 -9.88 7.70
N ALA A 258 3.66 -10.28 8.96
CA ALA A 258 2.70 -11.16 9.61
C ALA A 258 1.31 -10.51 9.73
N VAL A 259 1.25 -9.21 10.07
CA VAL A 259 -0.02 -8.48 10.14
C VAL A 259 -0.64 -8.31 8.75
N THR A 260 0.14 -7.94 7.73
CA THR A 260 -0.36 -7.86 6.34
C THR A 260 -0.86 -9.21 5.84
N TRP A 261 -0.16 -10.31 6.14
CA TRP A 261 -0.60 -11.66 5.81
C TRP A 261 -1.92 -12.01 6.50
N THR A 262 -2.04 -11.69 7.79
CA THR A 262 -3.26 -11.93 8.58
C THR A 262 -4.44 -11.13 8.04
N LEU A 263 -4.26 -9.83 7.73
CA LEU A 263 -5.29 -8.99 7.14
C LEU A 263 -5.74 -9.52 5.77
N ARG A 264 -4.80 -9.97 4.93
CA ARG A 264 -5.13 -10.60 3.64
C ARG A 264 -5.93 -11.89 3.81
N PHE A 265 -5.56 -12.73 4.78
CA PHE A 265 -6.29 -13.95 5.09
C PHE A 265 -7.72 -13.64 5.57
N VAL A 266 -7.88 -12.69 6.49
CA VAL A 266 -9.18 -12.24 6.98
C VAL A 266 -10.03 -11.66 5.85
N HIS A 267 -9.44 -10.83 4.99
CA HIS A 267 -10.13 -10.27 3.82
C HIS A 267 -10.65 -11.38 2.89
N GLY A 268 -9.82 -12.37 2.54
CA GLY A 268 -10.25 -13.51 1.70
C GLY A 268 -11.37 -14.34 2.33
N ARG A 269 -11.35 -14.51 3.66
CA ARG A 269 -12.44 -15.16 4.40
C ARG A 269 -13.73 -14.34 4.39
N LEU A 270 -13.63 -13.03 4.57
CA LEU A 270 -14.77 -12.12 4.47
C LEU A 270 -15.36 -12.13 3.06
N GLU A 271 -14.54 -12.18 2.01
CA GLU A 271 -15.00 -12.29 0.62
C GLU A 271 -15.75 -13.58 0.34
N GLY A 272 -15.21 -14.72 0.77
CA GLY A 272 -15.90 -15.99 0.67
C GLY A 272 -17.19 -16.05 1.48
N TRP A 273 -17.26 -15.34 2.61
CA TRP A 273 -18.47 -15.28 3.45
C TRP A 273 -19.55 -14.37 2.84
N THR A 274 -19.18 -13.15 2.44
CA THR A 274 -20.07 -12.17 1.80
C THR A 274 -20.63 -12.71 0.49
N GLY A 275 -19.79 -13.36 -0.34
CA GLY A 275 -20.22 -14.01 -1.58
C GLY A 275 -21.26 -15.12 -1.33
N ARG A 276 -21.04 -15.96 -0.31
CA ARG A 276 -22.02 -16.97 0.10
C ARG A 276 -23.31 -16.34 0.60
N ALA A 277 -23.24 -15.29 1.43
CA ALA A 277 -24.40 -14.58 1.95
C ALA A 277 -25.25 -13.96 0.82
N LEU A 278 -24.61 -13.31 -0.16
CA LEU A 278 -25.29 -12.74 -1.33
C LEU A 278 -25.92 -13.81 -2.22
N SER A 279 -25.21 -14.91 -2.48
CA SER A 279 -25.75 -16.02 -3.27
C SER A 279 -26.98 -16.66 -2.62
N ASN A 280 -26.98 -16.79 -1.30
CA ASN A 280 -28.11 -17.32 -0.54
C ASN A 280 -29.30 -16.36 -0.54
N ALA A 281 -29.05 -15.05 -0.40
CA ALA A 281 -30.09 -14.03 -0.49
C ALA A 281 -30.74 -14.03 -1.88
N GLN A 282 -29.95 -14.11 -2.96
CA GLN A 282 -30.46 -14.19 -4.33
C GLN A 282 -31.27 -15.47 -4.57
N LYS A 283 -30.83 -16.62 -4.05
CA LYS A 283 -31.61 -17.87 -4.11
C LYS A 283 -32.93 -17.74 -3.35
N TRP A 284 -32.94 -17.07 -2.20
CA TRP A 284 -34.14 -16.87 -1.40
C TRP A 284 -35.14 -15.93 -2.09
N GLN A 285 -34.66 -14.83 -2.68
CA GLN A 285 -35.50 -13.93 -3.46
C GLN A 285 -36.12 -14.62 -4.68
N ARG A 286 -35.32 -15.37 -5.46
CA ARG A 286 -35.85 -16.16 -6.58
C ARG A 286 -36.88 -17.21 -6.14
N LYS A 287 -36.70 -17.80 -4.95
CA LYS A 287 -37.68 -18.74 -4.38
C LYS A 287 -38.97 -18.02 -3.99
N LYS A 288 -38.86 -16.82 -3.40
CA LYS A 288 -39.99 -15.98 -3.02
C LYS A 288 -40.78 -15.49 -4.24
N GLU A 289 -40.10 -14.95 -5.25
CA GLU A 289 -40.71 -14.54 -6.53
C GLU A 289 -41.43 -15.70 -7.21
N LYS A 290 -40.82 -16.90 -7.23
CA LYS A 290 -41.49 -18.11 -7.76
C LYS A 290 -42.68 -18.56 -6.93
N ALA A 291 -42.66 -18.35 -5.61
CA ALA A 291 -43.79 -18.69 -4.74
C ALA A 291 -44.94 -17.69 -4.91
N ASP A 292 -44.63 -16.40 -5.02
CA ASP A 292 -45.61 -15.33 -5.24
C ASP A 292 -46.23 -15.44 -6.64
N ALA A 293 -45.43 -15.73 -7.68
CA ALA A 293 -45.94 -16.03 -9.02
C ALA A 293 -46.92 -17.22 -9.01
N LYS A 294 -46.60 -18.30 -8.30
CA LYS A 294 -47.51 -19.46 -8.16
C LYS A 294 -48.79 -19.16 -7.39
N LYS A 295 -48.76 -18.21 -6.46
CA LYS A 295 -49.95 -17.77 -5.72
C LYS A 295 -50.87 -16.94 -6.63
N ASN A 296 -50.28 -16.13 -7.50
CA ASN A 296 -51.01 -15.27 -8.44
C ASN A 296 -51.44 -15.98 -9.74
N GLU A 297 -50.93 -17.18 -10.04
CA GLU A 297 -51.37 -18.02 -11.17
C GLU A 297 -52.87 -18.36 -11.06
N THR A 298 -53.64 -18.00 -12.09
CA THR A 298 -55.06 -18.35 -12.26
C THR A 298 -55.24 -19.88 -12.36
N PRO A 299 -56.42 -20.42 -12.01
CA PRO A 299 -56.67 -21.87 -12.07
C PRO A 299 -56.45 -22.46 -13.47
N GLU A 300 -56.82 -21.73 -14.54
CA GLU A 300 -56.61 -22.15 -15.93
C GLU A 300 -55.12 -22.26 -16.30
N GLU A 301 -54.29 -21.30 -15.87
CA GLU A 301 -52.84 -21.35 -16.09
C GLU A 301 -52.19 -22.52 -15.32
N LYS A 302 -52.71 -22.87 -14.13
CA LYS A 302 -52.23 -24.04 -13.38
C LYS A 302 -52.51 -25.35 -14.11
N GLU A 303 -53.66 -25.47 -14.76
CA GLU A 303 -54.01 -26.65 -15.56
C GLU A 303 -53.17 -26.74 -16.83
N ALA A 304 -53.03 -25.64 -17.57
CA ALA A 304 -52.15 -25.57 -18.75
C ALA A 304 -50.69 -25.94 -18.40
N ARG A 305 -50.20 -25.48 -17.24
CA ARG A 305 -48.84 -25.80 -16.77
C ARG A 305 -48.69 -27.24 -16.30
N ARG A 306 -49.73 -27.85 -15.73
CA ARG A 306 -49.75 -29.29 -15.39
C ARG A 306 -49.75 -30.14 -16.65
N ALA A 307 -50.57 -29.80 -17.65
CA ALA A 307 -50.60 -30.47 -18.96
C ALA A 307 -49.24 -30.37 -19.67
N ALA A 308 -48.64 -29.18 -19.74
CA ALA A 308 -47.32 -28.98 -20.35
C ALA A 308 -46.20 -29.75 -19.62
N ARG A 309 -46.27 -29.86 -18.29
CA ARG A 309 -45.33 -30.69 -17.52
C ARG A 309 -45.53 -32.19 -17.75
N ALA A 310 -46.77 -32.65 -17.87
CA ALA A 310 -47.08 -34.03 -18.20
C ALA A 310 -46.59 -34.38 -19.61
N ALA A 311 -46.82 -33.52 -20.60
CA ALA A 311 -46.33 -33.68 -21.96
C ALA A 311 -44.79 -33.74 -22.02
N ARG A 312 -44.08 -32.82 -21.34
CA ARG A 312 -42.60 -32.87 -21.27
C ARG A 312 -42.07 -34.12 -20.58
N LYS A 313 -42.74 -34.60 -19.52
CA LYS A 313 -42.36 -35.86 -18.87
C LYS A 313 -42.57 -37.05 -19.79
N ALA A 314 -43.68 -37.09 -20.53
CA ALA A 314 -43.94 -38.13 -21.52
C ALA A 314 -42.90 -38.11 -22.65
N GLU A 315 -42.57 -36.93 -23.18
CA GLU A 315 -41.54 -36.78 -24.24
C GLU A 315 -40.14 -37.21 -23.76
N THR A 316 -39.77 -36.82 -22.54
CA THR A 316 -38.47 -37.23 -21.97
C THR A 316 -38.43 -38.72 -21.62
N ALA A 317 -39.53 -39.32 -21.17
CA ALA A 317 -39.65 -40.76 -20.98
C ALA A 317 -39.58 -41.51 -22.33
N ALA A 318 -40.25 -41.02 -23.37
CA ALA A 318 -40.18 -41.58 -24.71
C ALA A 318 -38.78 -41.50 -25.30
N ARG A 319 -38.06 -40.37 -25.11
CA ARG A 319 -36.66 -40.24 -25.53
C ARG A 319 -35.73 -41.19 -24.78
N LYS A 320 -35.93 -41.40 -23.49
CA LYS A 320 -35.16 -42.37 -22.71
C LYS A 320 -35.43 -43.79 -23.17
N ALA A 321 -36.70 -44.16 -23.34
CA ALA A 321 -37.08 -45.48 -23.85
C ALA A 321 -36.54 -45.74 -25.27
N ALA A 322 -36.55 -44.72 -26.14
CA ALA A 322 -35.95 -44.83 -27.47
C ALA A 322 -34.43 -44.98 -27.42
N ALA A 323 -33.74 -44.26 -26.53
CA ALA A 323 -32.29 -44.38 -26.35
C ALA A 323 -31.91 -45.76 -25.76
N GLU A 324 -32.67 -46.25 -24.77
CA GLU A 324 -32.50 -47.59 -24.21
C GLU A 324 -32.75 -48.68 -25.27
N ALA A 325 -33.80 -48.55 -26.09
CA ALA A 325 -34.05 -49.49 -27.19
C ALA A 325 -32.96 -49.45 -28.28
N GLU A 326 -32.39 -48.28 -28.58
CA GLU A 326 -31.26 -48.16 -29.51
C GLU A 326 -29.99 -48.81 -28.91
N GLU A 327 -29.77 -48.66 -27.61
CA GLU A 327 -28.66 -49.29 -26.91
C GLU A 327 -28.81 -50.82 -26.87
N GLU A 328 -30.01 -51.33 -26.57
CA GLU A 328 -30.33 -52.76 -26.64
C GLU A 328 -30.16 -53.32 -28.06
N ALA A 329 -30.59 -52.59 -29.10
CA ALA A 329 -30.39 -52.99 -30.49
C ALA A 329 -28.91 -53.06 -30.86
N ARG A 330 -28.09 -52.09 -30.40
CA ARG A 330 -26.63 -52.11 -30.58
C ARG A 330 -25.99 -53.30 -29.87
N TYR A 331 -26.41 -53.62 -28.65
CA TYR A 331 -25.93 -54.80 -27.92
C TYR A 331 -26.29 -56.11 -28.66
N ALA A 332 -27.54 -56.24 -29.14
CA ALA A 332 -27.97 -57.41 -29.90
C ALA A 332 -27.22 -57.57 -31.23
N GLU A 333 -26.93 -56.48 -31.93
CA GLU A 333 -26.12 -56.50 -33.15
C GLU A 333 -24.67 -56.91 -32.86
N TRP A 334 -24.10 -56.40 -31.77
CA TRP A 334 -22.76 -56.77 -31.32
C TRP A 334 -22.66 -58.24 -30.93
N ASP A 335 -23.67 -58.79 -30.24
CA ASP A 335 -23.74 -60.22 -29.92
C ASP A 335 -23.89 -61.08 -31.18
N ARG A 336 -24.63 -60.63 -32.20
CA ARG A 336 -24.68 -61.31 -33.51
C ARG A 336 -23.33 -61.29 -34.21
N MET A 337 -22.61 -60.17 -34.18
CA MET A 337 -21.25 -60.09 -34.72
C MET A 337 -20.30 -61.02 -33.97
N ARG A 338 -20.38 -61.09 -32.64
CA ARG A 338 -19.60 -62.01 -31.81
C ARG A 338 -19.93 -63.48 -32.12
N ALA A 339 -21.21 -63.84 -32.28
CA ALA A 339 -21.63 -65.19 -32.63
C ALA A 339 -21.15 -65.61 -34.04
N ARG A 340 -21.09 -64.66 -34.99
CA ARG A 340 -20.47 -64.90 -36.31
C ARG A 340 -18.95 -64.98 -36.27
N ALA A 341 -18.33 -64.28 -35.33
CA ALA A 341 -16.88 -64.23 -35.16
C ALA A 341 -16.33 -65.38 -34.30
N GLN A 342 -17.18 -66.18 -33.65
CA GLN A 342 -16.75 -67.50 -33.16
C GLN A 342 -16.60 -68.41 -34.39
N PRO A 343 -15.38 -68.70 -34.87
CA PRO A 343 -15.21 -69.78 -35.81
C PRO A 343 -15.77 -71.03 -35.14
N ALA A 344 -16.56 -71.81 -35.87
CA ALA A 344 -16.95 -73.13 -35.42
C ALA A 344 -15.65 -73.90 -35.12
N GLU A 345 -15.27 -73.98 -33.85
CA GLU A 345 -14.37 -75.00 -33.33
C GLU A 345 -15.11 -76.32 -33.53
N LYS A 346 -15.10 -76.77 -34.79
CA LYS A 346 -15.30 -78.15 -35.17
C LYS A 346 -14.24 -78.92 -34.40
N GLY A 347 -14.73 -79.80 -33.55
CA GLY A 347 -13.92 -80.79 -32.87
C GLY A 347 -12.93 -81.41 -33.84
N SER A 348 -11.66 -81.22 -33.53
CA SER A 348 -10.63 -82.19 -33.87
C SER A 348 -10.30 -82.88 -32.54
N ASN A 349 -10.95 -84.03 -32.36
CA ASN A 349 -10.45 -85.08 -31.48
C ASN A 349 -9.27 -85.73 -32.24
N PRO A 350 -8.04 -85.75 -31.70
CA PRO A 350 -7.14 -86.84 -31.97
C PRO A 350 -7.20 -87.79 -30.77
N SER A 351 -7.83 -88.93 -31.01
CA SER A 351 -7.53 -90.18 -30.33
C SER A 351 -6.01 -90.36 -30.16
N ALA A 352 -5.53 -90.35 -28.92
CA ALA A 352 -4.30 -91.03 -28.51
C ALA A 352 -4.74 -92.43 -28.04
N THR A 353 -4.74 -93.44 -28.92
CA THR A 353 -3.62 -94.35 -29.23
C THR A 353 -3.11 -95.10 -27.98
N GLN A 354 -3.65 -96.30 -27.78
CA GLN A 354 -2.96 -97.43 -27.15
C GLN A 354 -1.73 -97.83 -27.97
N SER A 355 -0.59 -98.05 -27.34
CA SER A 355 0.27 -99.24 -27.51
C SER A 355 1.55 -99.10 -26.67
N GLY A 356 1.87 -100.13 -25.88
CA GLY A 356 3.11 -100.26 -25.11
C GLY A 356 2.86 -100.77 -23.70
#